data_AF-Q1PJZ1-F1
#
_entry.id   AF-Q1PJZ1-F1
#
_cell.length_a   1.000
_cell.length_b   1.000
_cell.length_c   1.000
_cell.angle_alpha   90.00
_cell.angle_beta   90.00
_cell.angle_gamma   90.00
#
_symmetry.space_group_name_H-M   'P 1'
#
loop_
_entity.id
_entity.type
_entity.pdbx_description
1 polymer ?
#
loop_
_entity_poly.entity_id
_entity_poly.type
_entity_poly.pdbx_seq_one_letter_code
_entity_poly.pdbx_strand_id
1 'polypeptide(L)'
;MVDQSIFIPMRGMVQSLNVSVAASILLFEAVRQRKNKGILPANGEGLNMDEYQKTLFEWCYPELAAVYKKSAKEYPKLNDQGELDPVTDN
;
A
#
# COMPACT_ATOMS: atom_id res chain seq x y z
N MET A 1 23.00 5.50 -5.99
CA MET A 1 22.86 6.69 -6.87
C MET A 1 21.36 6.95 -7.02
N VAL A 2 20.94 8.21 -7.16
CA VAL A 2 19.52 8.58 -7.34
C VAL A 2 19.33 9.15 -8.74
N ASP A 3 18.18 8.88 -9.37
CA ASP A 3 17.90 9.35 -10.73
C ASP A 3 17.64 10.87 -10.77
N GLN A 4 16.97 11.41 -9.75
CA GLN A 4 16.66 12.84 -9.64
C GLN A 4 16.68 13.31 -8.18
N SER A 5 17.19 14.53 -7.98
CA SER A 5 17.11 15.23 -6.70
C SER A 5 16.03 16.31 -6.77
N ILE A 6 15.17 16.35 -5.76
CA ILE A 6 14.08 17.32 -5.61
C ILE A 6 14.20 18.02 -4.26
N PHE A 7 13.75 19.27 -4.17
CA PHE A 7 13.79 20.04 -2.93
C PHE A 7 12.49 20.83 -2.76
N ILE A 8 12.10 21.07 -1.50
CA ILE A 8 10.98 21.95 -1.17
C ILE A 8 11.54 23.36 -1.03
N PRO A 9 11.02 24.37 -1.76
CA PRO A 9 11.47 25.75 -1.63
C PRO A 9 11.24 26.27 -0.20
N MET A 10 12.31 26.63 0.49
CA MET A 10 12.24 27.25 1.82
C MET A 10 12.05 28.76 1.70
N ARG A 11 11.27 29.37 2.60
CA ARG A 11 11.14 30.82 2.74
C ARG A 11 11.49 31.23 4.17
N GLY A 12 12.28 32.28 4.32
CA GLY A 12 12.74 32.77 5.64
C GLY A 12 14.07 32.16 6.08
N MET A 13 14.34 32.18 7.39
CA MET A 13 15.64 31.80 7.96
C MET A 13 15.81 30.28 8.17
N VAL A 14 14.78 29.49 7.90
CA VAL A 14 14.80 28.04 8.13
C VAL A 14 15.43 27.33 6.93
N GLN A 15 16.36 26.42 7.20
CA GLN A 15 17.15 25.72 6.18
C GLN A 15 16.64 24.31 5.87
N SER A 16 15.73 23.76 6.68
CA SER A 16 15.15 22.42 6.47
C SER A 16 13.80 22.27 7.17
N LEU A 17 13.03 21.29 6.72
CA LEU A 17 11.81 20.85 7.39
C LEU A 17 12.09 19.59 8.21
N ASN A 18 11.22 19.32 9.18
CA ASN A 18 11.13 17.99 9.77
C ASN A 18 10.92 16.94 8.66
N VAL A 19 11.59 15.80 8.77
CA VAL A 19 11.57 14.75 7.73
C VAL A 19 10.16 14.25 7.43
N SER A 20 9.29 14.09 8.44
CA SER A 20 7.92 13.64 8.22
C SER A 20 7.08 14.71 7.50
N VAL A 21 7.32 15.99 7.80
CA VAL A 21 6.66 17.11 7.14
C VAL A 21 7.11 17.20 5.67
N ALA A 22 8.41 17.09 5.40
CA ALA A 22 8.94 17.07 4.04
C ALA A 22 8.37 15.90 3.22
N ALA A 23 8.36 14.68 3.80
CA ALA A 23 7.78 13.50 3.16
C ALA A 23 6.29 13.70 2.86
N SER A 24 5.54 14.25 3.81
CA SER A 24 4.11 14.52 3.64
C SER A 24 3.85 15.48 2.48
N ILE A 25 4.56 16.61 2.41
CA ILE A 25 4.41 17.59 1.31
C ILE A 25 4.64 16.94 -0.05
N LEU A 26 5.71 16.14 -0.18
CA LEU A 26 6.06 15.47 -1.43
C LEU A 26 5.00 14.42 -1.83
N LEU A 27 4.53 13.61 -0.88
CA LEU A 27 3.50 12.60 -1.12
C LEU A 27 2.18 13.24 -1.56
N PHE A 28 1.75 14.32 -0.89
CA PHE A 28 0.51 15.01 -1.25
C PHE A 28 0.59 15.73 -2.60
N GLU A 29 1.76 16.27 -2.98
CA GLU A 29 1.95 16.81 -4.33
C GLU A 29 1.86 15.69 -5.39
N ALA A 30 2.44 14.52 -5.12
CA ALA A 30 2.31 13.37 -6.02
C ALA A 30 0.84 12.91 -6.15
N VAL A 31 0.08 12.89 -5.05
CA VAL A 31 -1.37 12.60 -5.07
C VAL A 31 -2.12 13.66 -5.88
N ARG A 32 -1.85 14.95 -5.68
CA ARG A 32 -2.48 16.05 -6.43
C ARG A 32 -2.22 15.92 -7.93
N GLN A 33 -0.98 15.62 -8.33
CA GLN A 33 -0.61 15.41 -9.72
C GLN A 33 -1.33 14.20 -10.34
N ARG A 34 -1.38 13.07 -9.64
CA ARG A 34 -2.11 11.87 -10.10
C ARG A 34 -3.61 12.12 -10.22
N LYS A 35 -4.20 12.80 -9.25
CA LYS A 35 -5.62 13.19 -9.26
C LYS A 35 -5.94 14.08 -10.45
N ASN A 36 -5.14 15.10 -10.73
CA ASN A 36 -5.34 16.00 -11.87
C ASN A 36 -5.22 15.30 -13.23
N LYS A 37 -4.45 14.20 -13.30
CA LYS A 37 -4.33 13.35 -14.49
C LYS A 37 -5.38 12.25 -14.56
N GLY A 38 -6.23 12.09 -13.54
CA GLY A 38 -7.21 11.01 -13.46
C GLY A 38 -6.61 9.61 -13.27
N ILE A 39 -5.36 9.51 -12.78
CA ILE A 39 -4.62 8.24 -12.60
C ILE A 39 -4.38 7.89 -11.13
N LEU A 40 -5.10 8.53 -10.20
CA LEU A 40 -5.01 8.17 -8.79
C LEU A 40 -5.67 6.80 -8.58
N PRO A 41 -4.96 5.80 -8.03
CA PRO A 41 -5.57 4.51 -7.71
C PRO A 41 -6.78 4.67 -6.80
N ALA A 42 -7.85 3.93 -7.09
CA ALA A 42 -9.09 3.89 -6.33
C ALA A 42 -9.46 2.48 -5.87
N ASN A 43 -9.01 1.44 -6.59
CA ASN A 43 -9.44 0.06 -6.41
C ASN A 43 -8.26 -0.93 -6.35
N GLY A 44 -7.12 -0.51 -5.79
CA GLY A 44 -5.94 -1.37 -5.64
C GLY A 44 -5.00 -1.39 -6.84
N GLU A 45 -5.13 -0.43 -7.78
CA GLU A 45 -4.20 -0.29 -8.90
C GLU A 45 -2.76 -0.09 -8.40
N GLY A 46 -1.80 -0.72 -9.07
CA GLY A 46 -0.39 -0.71 -8.70
C GLY A 46 0.12 -2.01 -8.07
N LEU A 47 -0.78 -2.95 -7.76
CA LEU A 47 -0.46 -4.34 -7.46
C LEU A 47 -1.12 -5.25 -8.50
N ASN A 48 -0.47 -6.37 -8.84
CA ASN A 48 -1.16 -7.41 -9.60
C ASN A 48 -2.17 -8.15 -8.69
N MET A 49 -3.12 -8.90 -9.26
CA MET A 49 -4.20 -9.50 -8.48
C MET A 49 -3.69 -10.52 -7.44
N ASP A 50 -2.65 -11.27 -7.75
CA ASP A 50 -2.08 -12.28 -6.85
C ASP A 50 -1.38 -11.61 -5.66
N GLU A 51 -0.62 -10.55 -5.91
CA GLU A 51 0.00 -9.72 -4.88
C GLU A 51 -1.05 -9.05 -4.01
N TYR A 52 -2.10 -8.49 -4.62
CA TYR A 52 -3.20 -7.85 -3.91
C TYR A 52 -3.89 -8.83 -2.95
N GLN A 53 -4.30 -10.00 -3.42
CA GLN A 53 -4.97 -11.02 -2.60
C GLN A 53 -4.07 -11.53 -1.49
N LYS A 54 -2.79 -11.77 -1.81
CA LYS A 54 -1.79 -12.19 -0.81
C LYS A 54 -1.60 -11.15 0.27
N THR A 55 -1.33 -9.90 -0.09
CA THR A 55 -1.12 -8.80 0.86
C THR A 55 -2.37 -8.56 1.71
N LEU A 56 -3.56 -8.60 1.11
CA LEU A 56 -4.82 -8.46 1.82
C LEU A 56 -4.98 -9.56 2.89
N PHE A 57 -4.74 -10.83 2.55
CA PHE A 57 -4.80 -11.92 3.51
C PHE A 57 -3.78 -11.78 4.64
N GLU A 58 -2.53 -11.41 4.32
CA GLU A 58 -1.48 -11.22 5.33
C GLU A 58 -1.80 -10.09 6.32
N TRP A 59 -2.51 -9.05 5.87
CA TRP A 59 -2.89 -7.91 6.72
C TRP A 59 -4.16 -8.18 7.55
N CYS A 60 -5.16 -8.85 6.97
CA CYS A 60 -6.40 -9.19 7.67
C CYS A 60 -6.19 -10.32 8.69
N TYR A 61 -5.34 -11.29 8.39
CA TYR A 61 -5.14 -12.50 9.19
C TYR A 61 -3.65 -12.84 9.42
N PRO A 62 -2.88 -11.98 10.10
CA PRO A 62 -1.43 -12.14 10.24
C PRO A 62 -1.01 -13.46 10.92
N GLU A 63 -1.79 -13.93 11.90
CA GLU A 63 -1.52 -15.18 12.60
C GLU A 63 -1.73 -16.40 11.69
N LEU A 64 -2.83 -16.44 10.93
CA LEU A 64 -3.07 -17.50 9.95
C LEU A 64 -2.04 -17.45 8.83
N ALA A 65 -1.70 -16.25 8.32
CA ALA A 65 -0.66 -16.09 7.31
C ALA A 65 0.68 -16.70 7.75
N ALA A 66 1.06 -16.58 9.03
CA ALA A 66 2.26 -17.22 9.56
C ALA A 66 2.16 -18.77 9.54
N VAL A 67 0.99 -19.34 9.82
CA VAL A 67 0.74 -20.79 9.76
C VAL A 67 0.80 -21.31 8.31
N TYR A 68 0.15 -20.61 7.38
CA TYR A 68 0.17 -20.98 5.95
C TYR A 68 1.57 -20.85 5.34
N LYS A 69 2.33 -19.79 5.70
CA LYS A 69 3.75 -19.65 5.31
C LYS A 69 4.59 -20.83 5.78
N LYS A 70 4.40 -21.30 7.02
CA LYS A 70 5.13 -22.46 7.58
C LYS A 70 4.74 -23.78 6.93
N SER A 71 3.49 -23.93 6.53
CA SER A 71 2.97 -25.17 5.93
C SER A 71 3.08 -25.21 4.40
N ALA A 72 3.64 -24.17 3.77
CA ALA A 72 3.74 -24.00 2.32
C ALA A 72 2.40 -24.19 1.58
N LYS A 73 1.28 -23.86 2.27
CA LYS A 73 -0.07 -23.93 1.72
C LYS A 73 -0.44 -22.60 1.05
N GLU A 74 -1.22 -22.68 -0.04
CA GLU A 74 -1.81 -21.50 -0.67
C GLU A 74 -2.79 -20.81 0.27
N TYR A 75 -2.87 -19.49 0.17
CA TYR A 75 -3.79 -18.71 0.97
C TYR A 75 -5.23 -18.90 0.51
N PRO A 76 -6.17 -19.02 1.45
CA PRO A 76 -7.58 -19.02 1.10
C PRO A 76 -7.98 -17.68 0.49
N LYS A 77 -8.96 -17.71 -0.41
CA LYS A 77 -9.56 -16.48 -0.95
C LYS A 77 -10.45 -15.85 0.11
N LEU A 78 -10.43 -14.52 0.14
CA LEU A 78 -11.34 -13.72 0.95
C LEU A 78 -12.51 -13.26 0.10
N ASN A 79 -13.70 -13.21 0.70
CA ASN A 79 -14.87 -12.63 0.06
C ASN A 79 -14.82 -11.09 0.07
N ASP A 80 -15.83 -10.44 -0.50
CA ASP A 80 -15.89 -8.97 -0.63
C ASP A 80 -15.93 -8.23 0.72
N GLN A 81 -16.26 -8.92 1.82
CA GLN A 81 -16.21 -8.37 3.19
C GLN A 81 -14.86 -8.61 3.86
N GLY A 82 -13.91 -9.26 3.17
CA GLY A 82 -12.62 -9.64 3.73
C GLY A 82 -12.69 -10.85 4.65
N GLU A 83 -13.82 -11.59 4.65
CA GLU A 83 -14.00 -12.78 5.48
C GLU A 83 -13.56 -14.05 4.74
N LEU A 84 -13.19 -15.07 5.51
CA LEU A 84 -12.99 -16.41 4.98
C LEU A 84 -14.34 -17.03 4.64
N ASP A 85 -14.47 -17.60 3.44
CA ASP A 85 -15.65 -18.38 3.12
C ASP A 85 -15.80 -19.52 4.14
N PRO A 86 -16.99 -19.72 4.71
CA PRO A 86 -17.23 -20.84 5.62
C PRO A 86 -16.93 -22.13 4.85
N VAL A 87 -16.11 -22.99 5.45
CA VAL A 87 -15.84 -24.33 4.92
C VAL A 87 -17.18 -25.06 4.85
N THR A 88 -17.75 -25.16 3.66
CA THR A 88 -18.82 -26.13 3.39
C THR A 88 -18.15 -27.50 3.35
N ASP A 89 -18.03 -28.14 4.51
CA ASP A 89 -17.89 -29.59 4.58
C ASP A 89 -19.16 -30.20 3.98
N ASN A 90 -19.01 -30.86 2.83
CA ASN A 90 -19.96 -31.84 2.30
C ASN A 90 -19.32 -33.23 2.42
#